data_AF-A0A0F9GRB3-F1
#
_entry.id   AF-A0A0F9GRB3-F1
#
_cell.length_a   1.000
_cell.length_b   1.000
_cell.length_c   1.000
_cell.angle_alpha   90.00
_cell.angle_beta   90.00
_cell.angle_gamma   90.00
#
_symmetry.space_group_name_H-M   'P 1'
#
loop_
_entity.id
_entity.type
_entity.pdbx_description
1 polymer ?
#
loop_
_entity_poly.entity_id
_entity_poly.type
_entity_poly.pdbx_seq_one_letter_code
_entity_poly.pdbx_strand_id
1 'polypeptide(L)'
;MANLILRNRDTTLFFVPAAAAQAETRIFELDSLAAGAGIQSAIHDLGEGAISAIYEWRAFVQFATTPVLGETIDFYLKFAGNSASSTGHPDNDDGTTAGAVSAIDKLRNLHHIGSIEVDEAVVDVEMVASGTVIITGRAFNVVAWNASADALTTDVDENGFWISPVPNEVQ
;
A
#
# COMPACT_ATOMS: atom_id res chain seq x y z
N MET A 1 14.30 -35.71 18.97
CA MET A 1 14.31 -34.23 18.96
C MET A 1 13.18 -33.80 18.04
N ALA A 2 12.15 -33.16 18.58
CA ALA A 2 11.10 -32.58 17.74
C ALA A 2 11.71 -31.37 17.03
N ASN A 3 11.76 -31.38 15.70
CA ASN A 3 12.07 -30.19 14.94
C ASN A 3 10.94 -29.19 15.22
N LEU A 4 11.22 -28.18 16.05
CA LEU A 4 10.40 -26.97 16.11
C LEU A 4 10.56 -26.30 14.75
N ILE A 5 9.65 -26.60 13.83
CA ILE A 5 9.45 -25.75 12.66
C ILE A 5 8.78 -24.50 13.21
N LEU A 6 9.58 -23.46 13.44
CA LEU A 6 9.11 -22.13 13.76
C LEU A 6 8.30 -21.64 12.54
N ARG A 7 6.99 -21.90 12.54
CA ARG A 7 6.04 -21.19 11.69
C ARG A 7 6.04 -19.76 12.21
N ASN A 8 6.80 -18.87 11.57
CA ASN A 8 6.52 -17.44 11.70
C ASN A 8 5.06 -17.26 11.23
N ARG A 9 4.15 -17.00 12.18
CA ARG A 9 2.85 -16.43 11.86
C ARG A 9 3.14 -14.98 11.53
N ASP A 10 3.60 -14.73 10.32
CA ASP A 10 3.68 -13.38 9.79
C ASP A 10 2.24 -12.82 9.86
N THR A 11 2.06 -11.68 10.55
CA THR A 11 0.76 -11.06 10.80
C THR A 11 0.36 -10.18 9.62
N THR A 12 -0.95 -10.09 9.34
CA THR A 12 -1.48 -9.13 8.37
C THR A 12 -1.09 -7.71 8.76
N LEU A 13 -0.57 -6.95 7.80
CA LEU A 13 -0.16 -5.57 7.97
C LEU A 13 -1.28 -4.66 7.48
N PHE A 14 -1.74 -3.80 8.38
CA PHE A 14 -2.78 -2.81 8.09
C PHE A 14 -2.15 -1.44 7.86
N PHE A 15 -2.49 -0.81 6.75
CA PHE A 15 -2.13 0.55 6.42
C PHE A 15 -3.36 1.42 6.64
N VAL A 16 -3.29 2.29 7.66
CA VAL A 16 -4.42 3.06 8.17
C VAL A 16 -4.02 4.52 8.35
N PRO A 17 -4.96 5.46 8.36
CA PRO A 17 -4.66 6.86 8.64
C PRO A 17 -4.10 7.05 10.05
N ALA A 18 -3.35 8.14 10.28
CA ALA A 18 -2.70 8.38 11.58
C ALA A 18 -3.71 8.46 12.73
N ALA A 19 -4.93 8.94 12.46
CA ALA A 19 -6.01 8.99 13.44
C ALA A 19 -6.46 7.60 13.93
N ALA A 20 -6.31 6.57 13.10
CA ALA A 20 -6.67 5.18 13.40
C ALA A 20 -5.45 4.31 13.77
N ALA A 21 -4.25 4.90 13.87
CA ALA A 21 -3.02 4.14 14.06
C ALA A 21 -2.96 3.44 15.43
N GLN A 22 -2.58 2.16 15.41
CA GLN A 22 -2.29 1.35 16.59
C GLN A 22 -0.85 0.83 16.54
N ALA A 23 -0.39 0.15 17.60
CA ALA A 23 1.01 -0.28 17.75
C ALA A 23 1.56 -1.10 16.57
N GLU A 24 0.70 -1.78 15.80
CA GLU A 24 1.08 -2.67 14.70
C GLU A 24 0.66 -2.18 13.32
N THR A 25 0.02 -1.01 13.22
CA THR A 25 -0.41 -0.46 11.92
C THR A 25 0.66 0.46 11.33
N ARG A 26 0.54 0.75 10.04
CA ARG A 26 1.41 1.71 9.34
C ARG A 26 0.58 2.87 8.84
N ILE A 27 1.12 4.08 8.97
CA ILE A 27 0.41 5.29 8.57
C ILE A 27 0.33 5.36 7.05
N PHE A 28 -0.88 5.53 6.54
CA PHE A 28 -1.19 5.73 5.13
C PHE A 28 -2.49 6.52 5.00
N GLU A 29 -2.39 7.83 4.70
CA GLU A 29 -3.53 8.75 4.64
C GLU A 29 -4.17 8.73 3.24
N LEU A 30 -4.92 7.66 2.93
CA LEU A 30 -5.67 7.59 1.67
C LEU A 30 -6.90 8.50 1.67
N ASP A 31 -7.41 8.86 2.84
CA ASP A 31 -8.55 9.75 2.97
C ASP A 31 -8.26 11.10 2.31
N SER A 32 -9.29 11.65 1.65
CA SER A 32 -9.20 12.93 0.97
C SER A 32 -8.13 13.00 -0.14
N LEU A 33 -7.64 11.86 -0.65
CA LEU A 33 -6.63 11.86 -1.71
C LEU A 33 -7.17 12.54 -2.97
N ALA A 34 -6.63 13.72 -3.27
CA ALA A 34 -7.09 14.55 -4.37
C ALA A 34 -6.85 13.89 -5.73
N ALA A 35 -7.65 14.30 -6.73
CA ALA A 35 -7.45 13.93 -8.12
C ALA A 35 -6.05 14.30 -8.62
N GLY A 36 -5.37 13.37 -9.30
CA GLY A 36 -4.02 13.57 -9.80
C GLY A 36 -2.97 13.78 -8.69
N ALA A 37 -3.23 13.27 -7.49
CA ALA A 37 -2.28 13.28 -6.37
C ALA A 37 -1.90 11.84 -5.97
N GLY A 38 -0.73 11.72 -5.37
CA GLY A 38 -0.26 10.46 -4.80
C GLY A 38 0.15 10.63 -3.35
N ILE A 39 0.08 9.53 -2.61
CA ILE A 39 0.57 9.46 -1.25
C ILE A 39 1.36 8.17 -1.05
N GLN A 40 2.43 8.26 -0.25
CA GLN A 40 3.17 7.11 0.24
C GLN A 40 2.89 6.87 1.73
N SER A 41 2.93 5.61 2.12
CA SER A 41 2.90 5.17 3.53
C SER A 41 4.24 5.36 4.23
N ALA A 42 4.26 5.27 5.55
CA ALA A 42 5.50 5.15 6.32
C ALA A 42 6.22 3.81 6.03
N ILE A 43 7.57 3.79 6.14
CA ILE A 43 8.35 2.58 5.87
C ILE A 43 7.92 1.44 6.80
N HIS A 44 7.70 0.27 6.20
CA HIS A 44 7.58 -0.98 6.92
C HIS A 44 8.88 -1.79 6.77
N ASP A 45 9.49 -2.17 7.90
CA ASP A 45 10.66 -3.05 7.96
C ASP A 45 10.21 -4.44 8.44
N LEU A 46 10.41 -5.45 7.60
CA LEU A 46 10.10 -6.86 7.87
C LEU A 46 11.16 -7.53 8.76
N GLY A 47 12.25 -6.81 9.08
CA GLY A 47 13.33 -7.28 9.94
C GLY A 47 14.33 -8.18 9.22
N GLU A 48 15.23 -8.78 10.01
CA GLU A 48 16.36 -9.59 9.51
C GLU A 48 16.09 -11.11 9.52
N GLY A 49 14.87 -11.50 9.89
CA GLY A 49 14.45 -12.91 9.99
C GLY A 49 14.02 -13.51 8.65
N ALA A 50 13.82 -14.83 8.64
CA ALA A 50 13.15 -15.49 7.52
C ALA A 50 11.67 -15.06 7.49
N ILE A 51 11.26 -14.47 6.37
CA ILE A 51 9.93 -13.90 6.15
C ILE A 51 9.29 -14.55 4.92
N SER A 52 7.96 -14.53 4.83
CA SER A 52 7.31 -14.88 3.57
C SER A 52 7.76 -13.94 2.45
N ALA A 53 7.96 -14.48 1.25
CA ALA A 53 8.26 -13.70 0.06
C ALA A 53 6.99 -13.29 -0.70
N ILE A 54 5.88 -14.01 -0.49
CA ILE A 54 4.62 -13.78 -1.21
C ILE A 54 3.62 -13.19 -0.23
N TYR A 55 2.95 -12.14 -0.69
CA TYR A 55 1.92 -11.46 0.05
C TYR A 55 0.66 -11.29 -0.81
N GLU A 56 -0.50 -11.39 -0.19
CA GLU A 56 -1.78 -11.01 -0.75
C GLU A 56 -2.09 -9.58 -0.31
N TRP A 57 -2.45 -8.71 -1.24
CA TRP A 57 -2.87 -7.35 -0.93
C TRP A 57 -4.35 -7.15 -1.26
N ARG A 58 -4.97 -6.24 -0.53
CA ARG A 58 -6.32 -5.75 -0.84
C ARG A 58 -6.40 -4.26 -0.55
N ALA A 59 -7.07 -3.56 -1.43
CA ALA A 59 -7.33 -2.14 -1.35
C ALA A 59 -8.81 -1.89 -1.56
N PHE A 60 -9.36 -0.89 -0.88
CA PHE A 60 -10.72 -0.43 -1.03
C PHE A 60 -10.75 1.09 -0.95
N VAL A 61 -11.57 1.72 -1.78
CA VAL A 61 -11.68 3.18 -1.86
C VAL A 61 -13.12 3.58 -2.20
N GLN A 62 -13.49 4.79 -1.81
CA GLN A 62 -14.75 5.41 -2.18
C GLN A 62 -14.48 6.84 -2.66
N PHE A 63 -15.18 7.27 -3.70
CA PHE A 63 -15.04 8.62 -4.25
C PHE A 63 -16.02 9.61 -3.60
N ALA A 64 -15.55 10.83 -3.34
CA ALA A 64 -16.36 11.91 -2.77
C ALA A 64 -17.37 12.52 -3.77
N THR A 65 -17.08 12.37 -5.05
CA THR A 65 -17.88 12.84 -6.19
C THR A 65 -18.01 11.72 -7.21
N THR A 66 -19.00 11.82 -8.09
CA THR A 66 -19.31 10.74 -9.04
C THR A 66 -18.14 10.53 -9.99
N PRO A 67 -17.43 9.38 -9.90
CA PRO A 67 -16.25 9.14 -10.73
C PRO A 67 -16.66 8.76 -12.16
N VAL A 68 -15.70 8.78 -13.08
CA VAL A 68 -15.91 8.36 -14.46
C VAL A 68 -15.47 6.90 -14.66
N LEU A 69 -16.28 6.12 -15.37
CA LEU A 69 -15.95 4.73 -15.69
C LEU A 69 -14.59 4.61 -16.38
N GLY A 70 -13.79 3.65 -15.93
CA GLY A 70 -12.45 3.36 -16.46
C GLY A 70 -11.32 4.24 -15.92
N GLU A 71 -11.61 5.16 -15.00
CA GLU A 71 -10.58 5.81 -14.18
C GLU A 71 -9.99 4.83 -13.17
N THR A 72 -8.78 5.11 -12.66
CA THR A 72 -8.08 4.18 -11.78
C THR A 72 -7.48 4.83 -10.54
N ILE A 73 -7.39 4.05 -9.46
CA ILE A 73 -6.47 4.28 -8.35
C ILE A 73 -5.37 3.22 -8.45
N ASP A 74 -4.15 3.67 -8.70
CA ASP A 74 -3.01 2.79 -8.91
C ASP A 74 -2.22 2.60 -7.63
N PHE A 75 -1.82 1.36 -7.34
CA PHE A 75 -1.00 1.03 -6.19
C PHE A 75 0.37 0.54 -6.64
N TYR A 76 1.40 0.99 -5.92
CA TYR A 76 2.80 0.66 -6.17
C TYR A 76 3.51 0.28 -4.89
N LEU A 77 4.59 -0.47 -5.03
CA LEU A 77 5.59 -0.70 -4.01
C LEU A 77 6.87 0.05 -4.32
N LYS A 78 7.43 0.62 -3.27
CA LYS A 78 8.76 1.23 -3.21
C LYS A 78 9.60 0.41 -2.25
N PHE A 79 10.77 -0.03 -2.68
CA PHE A 79 11.69 -0.74 -1.80
C PHE A 79 12.70 0.25 -1.21
N ALA A 80 12.94 0.16 0.11
CA ALA A 80 13.95 1.00 0.79
C ALA A 80 15.36 0.36 0.80
N GLY A 81 15.54 -0.76 0.07
CA GLY A 81 16.78 -1.53 0.05
C GLY A 81 16.97 -2.39 1.31
N ASN A 82 18.23 -2.56 1.74
CA ASN A 82 18.62 -3.37 2.91
C ASN A 82 18.63 -2.58 4.24
N SER A 83 18.06 -1.38 4.24
CA SER A 83 18.10 -0.47 5.38
C SER A 83 16.71 0.11 5.58
N ALA A 84 16.28 0.27 6.83
CA ALA A 84 15.08 1.02 7.21
C ALA A 84 15.20 2.54 6.91
N SER A 85 16.28 2.94 6.24
CA SER A 85 16.63 4.28 5.83
C SER A 85 17.08 4.25 4.38
N SER A 86 16.33 4.89 3.48
CA SER A 86 16.63 5.05 2.05
C SER A 86 17.74 6.07 1.78
N THR A 87 18.59 6.38 2.75
CA THR A 87 19.60 7.44 2.67
C THR A 87 20.59 7.18 1.55
N GLY A 88 20.50 7.99 0.49
CA GLY A 88 21.50 8.12 -0.58
C GLY A 88 21.01 7.75 -1.98
N HIS A 89 20.11 6.77 -2.10
CA HIS A 89 19.60 6.26 -3.40
C HIS A 89 18.11 5.87 -3.36
N PRO A 90 17.21 6.79 -3.04
CA PRO A 90 15.78 6.48 -3.02
C PRO A 90 15.20 6.39 -4.44
N ASP A 91 14.45 5.32 -4.73
CA ASP A 91 13.68 5.18 -5.99
C ASP A 91 12.66 6.33 -6.16
N ASN A 92 12.21 6.85 -5.02
CA ASN A 92 11.43 8.08 -4.87
C ASN A 92 11.84 8.81 -3.57
N ASP A 93 12.34 10.05 -3.66
CA ASP A 93 12.97 10.79 -2.55
C ASP A 93 11.98 11.58 -1.68
N ASP A 94 10.81 11.00 -1.43
CA ASP A 94 9.78 11.63 -0.59
C ASP A 94 9.99 11.32 0.91
N GLY A 95 11.20 10.88 1.27
CA GLY A 95 11.56 10.48 2.63
C GLY A 95 11.05 9.12 3.06
N THR A 96 11.05 8.90 4.38
CA THR A 96 10.76 7.62 5.06
C THR A 96 9.40 7.59 5.79
N THR A 97 8.77 8.75 5.93
CA THR A 97 7.47 8.91 6.59
C THR A 97 6.33 8.89 5.57
N ALA A 98 5.11 8.70 6.06
CA ALA A 98 3.93 8.94 5.23
C ALA A 98 3.93 10.38 4.71
N GLY A 99 3.57 10.57 3.45
CA GLY A 99 3.64 11.88 2.81
C GLY A 99 3.25 11.86 1.34
N ALA A 100 3.03 13.05 0.78
CA ALA A 100 2.65 13.21 -0.61
C ALA A 100 3.77 12.76 -1.57
N VAL A 101 3.37 12.17 -2.70
CA VAL A 101 4.29 11.87 -3.80
C VAL A 101 4.71 13.18 -4.46
N SER A 102 6.00 13.46 -4.55
CA SER A 102 6.50 14.77 -5.04
C SER A 102 6.17 15.06 -6.49
N ALA A 103 6.11 14.04 -7.35
CA ALA A 103 5.77 14.18 -8.76
C ALA A 103 5.30 12.86 -9.37
N ILE A 104 4.37 12.94 -10.34
CA ILE A 104 3.87 11.78 -11.11
C ILE A 104 5.00 11.00 -11.80
N ASP A 105 6.04 11.69 -12.28
CA ASP A 105 7.15 11.04 -12.98
C ASP A 105 7.94 10.06 -12.10
N LYS A 106 7.85 10.20 -10.77
CA LYS A 106 8.51 9.29 -9.82
C LYS A 106 7.87 7.90 -9.80
N LEU A 107 6.58 7.80 -10.13
CA LEU A 107 5.87 6.52 -10.19
C LEU A 107 6.47 5.56 -11.21
N ARG A 108 7.14 6.08 -12.25
CA ARG A 108 7.77 5.28 -13.32
C ARG A 108 8.91 4.38 -12.82
N ASN A 109 9.49 4.70 -11.66
CA ASN A 109 10.55 3.91 -11.04
C ASN A 109 10.01 2.93 -9.99
N LEU A 110 8.72 3.02 -9.64
CA LEU A 110 8.11 2.18 -8.62
C LEU A 110 7.58 0.88 -9.22
N HIS A 111 7.36 -0.12 -8.36
CA HIS A 111 6.81 -1.40 -8.77
C HIS A 111 5.28 -1.37 -8.71
N HIS A 112 4.60 -1.28 -9.85
CA HIS A 112 3.14 -1.35 -9.90
C HIS A 112 2.65 -2.74 -9.46
N ILE A 113 1.70 -2.77 -8.52
CA ILE A 113 1.16 -4.03 -7.97
C ILE A 113 -0.28 -4.30 -8.41
N GLY A 114 -0.98 -3.26 -8.86
CA GLY A 114 -2.36 -3.35 -9.30
C GLY A 114 -3.08 -2.02 -9.19
N SER A 115 -4.32 -2.01 -9.66
CA SER A 115 -5.16 -0.82 -9.68
C SER A 115 -6.59 -1.20 -9.29
N ILE A 116 -7.28 -0.27 -8.64
CA ILE A 116 -8.74 -0.27 -8.57
C ILE A 116 -9.23 0.46 -9.82
N GLU A 117 -10.11 -0.16 -10.59
CA GLU A 117 -10.76 0.45 -11.73
C GLU A 117 -12.18 0.86 -11.34
N VAL A 118 -12.60 2.05 -11.75
CA VAL A 118 -13.97 2.52 -11.56
C VAL A 118 -14.90 1.74 -12.50
N ASP A 119 -15.62 0.77 -11.94
CA ASP A 119 -16.59 -0.08 -12.63
C ASP A 119 -18.02 0.47 -12.56
N GLU A 120 -18.30 1.39 -11.64
CA GLU A 120 -19.58 2.07 -11.48
C GLU A 120 -19.41 3.58 -11.29
N ALA A 121 -20.13 4.39 -12.08
CA ALA A 121 -20.11 5.86 -12.00
C ALA A 121 -21.16 6.36 -10.99
N VAL A 122 -21.00 5.97 -9.72
CA VAL A 122 -21.89 6.33 -8.61
C VAL A 122 -21.06 6.72 -7.39
N VAL A 123 -21.50 7.75 -6.67
CA VAL A 123 -20.92 8.10 -5.35
C VAL A 123 -21.32 7.06 -4.32
N ASP A 124 -20.57 6.97 -3.22
CA ASP A 124 -20.93 6.12 -2.09
C ASP A 124 -20.94 4.60 -2.37
N VAL A 125 -20.27 4.19 -3.45
CA VAL A 125 -19.99 2.78 -3.75
C VAL A 125 -18.51 2.54 -3.50
N GLU A 126 -18.22 1.62 -2.59
CA GLU A 126 -16.86 1.16 -2.32
C GLU A 126 -16.37 0.27 -3.47
N MET A 127 -15.24 0.64 -4.06
CA MET A 127 -14.55 -0.11 -5.10
C MET A 127 -13.35 -0.83 -4.49
N VAL A 128 -13.18 -2.09 -4.85
CA VAL A 128 -12.22 -2.98 -4.20
C VAL A 128 -11.38 -3.71 -5.22
N ALA A 129 -10.06 -3.77 -4.99
CA ALA A 129 -9.16 -4.62 -5.75
C ALA A 129 -8.30 -5.45 -4.80
N SER A 130 -7.85 -6.61 -5.29
CA SER A 130 -6.96 -7.50 -4.56
C SER A 130 -6.04 -8.23 -5.52
N GLY A 131 -4.88 -8.64 -5.04
CA GLY A 131 -3.94 -9.41 -5.82
C GLY A 131 -2.84 -10.01 -4.97
N THR A 132 -1.82 -10.56 -5.61
CA THR A 132 -0.62 -11.04 -4.94
C THR A 132 0.59 -10.26 -5.42
N VAL A 133 1.57 -10.14 -4.53
CA VAL A 133 2.83 -9.46 -4.82
C VAL A 133 3.98 -10.20 -4.14
N ILE A 134 5.14 -10.17 -4.79
CA ILE A 134 6.37 -10.71 -4.23
C ILE A 134 7.17 -9.56 -3.63
N ILE A 135 7.43 -9.64 -2.33
CA ILE A 135 8.23 -8.67 -1.59
C ILE A 135 9.53 -9.34 -1.19
N THR A 136 10.61 -8.99 -1.87
CA THR A 136 11.96 -9.53 -1.61
C THR A 136 12.84 -8.60 -0.80
N GLY A 137 12.49 -7.32 -0.72
CA GLY A 137 13.19 -6.33 0.08
C GLY A 137 12.86 -6.47 1.56
N ARG A 138 13.85 -6.17 2.42
CA ARG A 138 13.67 -6.11 3.88
C ARG A 138 12.65 -5.03 4.27
N ALA A 139 12.71 -3.87 3.61
CA ALA A 139 11.84 -2.75 3.93
C ALA A 139 11.17 -2.19 2.67
N PHE A 140 9.89 -1.81 2.81
CA PHE A 140 9.07 -1.30 1.71
C PHE A 140 8.10 -0.20 2.16
N ASN A 141 7.60 0.56 1.19
CA ASN A 141 6.45 1.43 1.32
C ASN A 141 5.40 1.04 0.28
N VAL A 142 4.14 1.21 0.66
CA VAL A 142 3.01 1.25 -0.28
C VAL A 142 2.81 2.70 -0.73
N VAL A 143 2.56 2.88 -2.02
CA VAL A 143 2.26 4.17 -2.65
C VAL A 143 0.93 4.02 -3.40
N ALA A 144 0.03 4.98 -3.22
CA ALA A 144 -1.18 5.09 -4.02
C ALA A 144 -1.11 6.34 -4.89
N TRP A 145 -1.67 6.25 -6.09
CA TRP A 145 -1.84 7.34 -7.02
C TRP A 145 -3.28 7.39 -7.49
N ASN A 146 -3.92 8.54 -7.31
CA ASN A 146 -5.26 8.78 -7.81
C ASN A 146 -5.18 9.29 -9.25
N ALA A 147 -5.37 8.39 -10.21
CA ALA A 147 -5.41 8.71 -11.64
C ALA A 147 -6.81 9.08 -12.15
N SER A 148 -7.76 9.31 -11.25
CA SER A 148 -9.10 9.82 -11.59
C SER A 148 -9.17 11.35 -11.60
N ALA A 149 -10.30 11.88 -12.07
CA ALA A 149 -10.65 13.29 -11.97
C ALA A 149 -11.28 13.68 -10.62
N ASP A 150 -11.51 12.72 -9.72
CA ASP A 150 -12.28 12.90 -8.49
C ASP A 150 -11.45 12.60 -7.24
N ALA A 151 -11.77 13.25 -6.12
CA ALA A 151 -11.10 12.99 -4.84
C ALA A 151 -11.72 11.78 -4.13
N LEU A 152 -10.92 11.09 -3.32
CA LEU A 152 -11.44 10.08 -2.38
C LEU A 152 -12.21 10.75 -1.23
N THR A 153 -13.09 9.99 -0.58
CA THR A 153 -13.86 10.47 0.56
C THR A 153 -12.96 10.81 1.74
N THR A 154 -13.45 11.66 2.64
CA THR A 154 -12.74 12.01 3.89
C THR A 154 -12.98 11.01 5.00
N ASP A 155 -13.84 10.00 4.79
CA ASP A 155 -14.08 8.96 5.77
C ASP A 155 -12.95 7.93 5.72
N VAL A 156 -12.41 7.64 6.90
CA VAL A 156 -11.28 6.75 7.09
C VAL A 156 -11.69 5.27 7.01
N ASP A 157 -12.98 4.97 7.22
CA ASP A 157 -13.50 3.61 7.17
C ASP A 157 -13.83 3.18 5.72
N GLU A 158 -13.87 4.13 4.78
CA GLU A 158 -14.22 3.92 3.37
C GLU A 158 -12.98 3.76 2.45
N ASN A 159 -11.77 4.01 2.99
CA ASN A 159 -10.53 3.97 2.23
C ASN A 159 -9.45 3.22 3.00
N GLY A 160 -8.87 2.18 2.42
CA GLY A 160 -7.84 1.43 3.11
C GLY A 160 -7.05 0.45 2.26
N PHE A 161 -5.95 0.00 2.85
CA PHE A 161 -5.06 -0.96 2.25
C PHE A 161 -4.54 -1.92 3.31
N TRP A 162 -4.50 -3.20 2.99
CA TRP A 162 -3.84 -4.19 3.82
C TRP A 162 -3.11 -5.22 2.98
N ILE A 163 -2.08 -5.81 3.59
CA ILE A 163 -1.27 -6.83 2.97
C ILE A 163 -1.02 -7.96 3.97
N SER A 164 -1.26 -9.18 3.52
CA SER A 164 -1.15 -10.38 4.34
C SER A 164 -0.12 -11.33 3.75
N PRO A 165 0.81 -11.86 4.56
CA PRO A 165 1.77 -12.86 4.10
C PRO A 165 1.05 -14.15 3.73
N VAL A 166 1.44 -14.75 2.61
CA VAL A 166 1.00 -16.07 2.17
C VAL A 166 2.12 -17.05 2.52
N PRO A 167 2.03 -17.79 3.63
CA PRO A 167 3.10 -18.70 4.04
C PRO A 167 3.25 -19.84 3.03
N ASN A 168 4.48 -20.19 2.69
CA ASN A 168 4.75 -21.37 1.88
C ASN A 168 4.31 -22.62 2.66
N GLU A 169 3.36 -23.37 2.10
CA GLU A 169 2.98 -24.67 2.65
C GLU A 169 4.14 -25.64 2.40
N VAL A 170 4.89 -26.00 3.45
CA VAL A 170 5.84 -27.12 3.40
C VAL A 170 5.07 -28.35 3.86
N GLN A 171 4.77 -29.25 2.93
CA GLN A 171 4.20 -30.58 3.20
C GLN A 171 5.30 -31.58 3.54
#